data_AF-A0A9X2G3E0-F1
#
_entry.id   AF-A0A9X2G3E0-F1
#
_cell.length_a   1.000
_cell.length_b   1.000
_cell.length_c   1.000
_cell.angle_alpha   90.00
_cell.angle_beta   90.00
_cell.angle_gamma   90.00
#
_symmetry.space_group_name_H-M   'P 1'
#
loop_
_entity.id
_entity.type
_entity.pdbx_description
1 polymer ?
#
loop_
_entity_poly.entity_id
_entity_poly.type
_entity_poly.pdbx_seq_one_letter_code
_entity_poly.pdbx_strand_id
1 'polypeptide(L)'
;MTAPLPAPAAPHPAPVASPSGGPAATAATAAEPPVVVGDDTTGRSRAGRTWRRLRWPLTVLAAVALLVLFLAVVRPATSAAPYAPDNPESGGAMAVAEVLGDQGVRVTHVTSVAEATAAAGPGDTLLITPNPSFFAEDQISALNRTGADLVLVQPDYSMLAGLTRGVVDSTYGEPAEPVEPQCDDPAARAAGAMRLRPNLYDSSDGSGEARPVLCWPDGNGAYAYARLDLADRSVTVVGDPTVIRNDSVLEDGNAALALWMLGQNEHLVWLVPDPMDTSTVADEPTPSDRGQLDALMPPGSAPVALVVVLAGVLLALWRVRRMGPLVVEDLPVLVRSAEATRGRARLYRAARARGHAAAGLRAAAADRIATRLGLARSSDANTVVDAVVTATDRPKQQVADLLYGPPPADDAALTELARRLDILESEVHRP
;
A
#
# COMPACT_ATOMS: atom_id res chain seq x y z
N MET A 1 31.45 -66.50 38.10
CA MET A 1 31.80 -67.75 38.82
C MET A 1 30.56 -68.62 38.84
N THR A 2 30.46 -69.49 37.82
CA THR A 2 30.64 -70.96 37.93
C THR A 2 29.39 -71.67 38.45
N ALA A 3 28.65 -72.25 37.49
CA ALA A 3 27.78 -73.41 37.70
C ALA A 3 28.63 -74.59 38.24
N PRO A 4 28.05 -75.64 38.89
CA PRO A 4 27.29 -76.65 38.15
C PRO A 4 26.14 -77.39 38.90
N LEU A 5 25.43 -78.16 38.07
CA LEU A 5 24.41 -79.23 38.26
C LEU A 5 24.59 -80.20 39.45
N PRO A 6 23.51 -80.90 39.88
CA PRO A 6 23.19 -82.23 39.30
C PRO A 6 21.68 -82.56 39.12
N ALA A 7 21.39 -83.42 38.15
CA ALA A 7 20.18 -84.27 38.04
C ALA A 7 20.53 -85.69 38.58
N PRO A 8 19.65 -86.75 38.62
CA PRO A 8 18.28 -86.91 38.11
C PRO A 8 17.30 -87.71 39.03
N ALA A 9 16.01 -87.79 38.68
CA ALA A 9 15.12 -88.95 38.97
C ALA A 9 13.81 -88.85 38.15
N ALA A 10 13.37 -89.97 37.57
CA ALA A 10 12.09 -90.19 36.86
C ALA A 10 11.32 -91.33 37.59
N PRO A 11 10.16 -91.87 37.11
CA PRO A 11 9.09 -91.39 36.22
C PRO A 11 7.66 -91.60 36.82
N HIS A 12 6.59 -91.10 36.17
CA HIS A 12 5.27 -91.77 36.17
C HIS A 12 4.45 -91.41 34.90
N PRO A 13 3.61 -92.34 34.38
CA PRO A 13 3.06 -92.30 33.02
C PRO A 13 1.57 -91.94 32.96
N ALA A 14 1.11 -91.33 31.86
CA ALA A 14 -0.29 -91.33 31.39
C ALA A 14 -0.35 -90.80 29.93
N PRO A 15 -1.41 -91.03 29.14
CA PRO A 15 -1.45 -92.14 28.18
C PRO A 15 -1.56 -91.71 26.72
N VAL A 16 -1.42 -92.73 25.88
CA VAL A 16 -1.57 -92.80 24.42
C VAL A 16 -2.98 -92.43 23.96
N ALA A 17 -3.08 -91.62 22.89
CA ALA A 17 -4.15 -91.71 21.90
C ALA A 17 -3.62 -91.38 20.50
N SER A 18 -3.85 -92.35 19.62
CA SER A 18 -3.30 -92.61 18.29
C SER A 18 -3.76 -91.68 17.14
N PRO A 19 -3.17 -91.82 15.93
CA PRO A 19 -3.12 -90.82 14.85
C PRO A 19 -4.12 -91.12 13.71
N SER A 20 -4.38 -90.13 12.84
CA SER A 20 -4.55 -90.33 11.38
C SER A 20 -5.13 -89.08 10.71
N GLY A 21 -4.48 -88.59 9.64
CA GLY A 21 -5.04 -87.61 8.71
C GLY A 21 -3.96 -86.95 7.86
N GLY A 22 -3.69 -87.53 6.68
CA GLY A 22 -2.63 -87.14 5.75
C GLY A 22 -2.74 -85.74 5.10
N PRO A 23 -1.76 -85.37 4.26
CA PRO A 23 -1.53 -84.00 3.82
C PRO A 23 -2.49 -83.60 2.70
N ALA A 24 -3.23 -82.51 2.90
CA ALA A 24 -3.98 -81.85 1.83
C ALA A 24 -3.29 -80.52 1.50
N ALA A 25 -2.67 -80.48 0.32
CA ALA A 25 -2.17 -79.28 -0.30
C ALA A 25 -3.35 -78.32 -0.57
N THR A 26 -3.39 -77.20 0.14
CA THR A 26 -4.25 -76.08 -0.22
C THR A 26 -3.41 -75.08 -1.01
N ALA A 27 -3.80 -74.91 -2.26
CA ALA A 27 -3.17 -74.06 -3.25
C ALA A 27 -2.88 -72.65 -2.72
N ALA A 28 -1.65 -72.19 -2.96
CA ALA A 28 -1.32 -70.78 -2.88
C ALA A 28 -2.20 -70.01 -3.87
N THR A 29 -3.09 -69.18 -3.36
CA THR A 29 -3.80 -68.19 -4.17
C THR A 29 -2.76 -67.25 -4.74
N ALA A 30 -2.49 -67.34 -6.04
CA ALA A 30 -1.66 -66.39 -6.74
C ALA A 30 -2.23 -64.98 -6.51
N ALA A 31 -1.46 -64.11 -5.88
CA ALA A 31 -1.78 -62.70 -5.77
C ALA A 31 -1.71 -62.09 -7.18
N GLU A 32 -2.88 -61.84 -7.78
CA GLU A 32 -2.98 -61.01 -8.98
C GLU A 32 -2.43 -59.62 -8.66
N PRO A 33 -1.59 -59.02 -9.52
CA PRO A 33 -1.08 -57.68 -9.29
C PRO A 33 -2.25 -56.69 -9.25
N PRO A 34 -2.23 -55.68 -8.36
CA PRO A 34 -3.31 -54.71 -8.29
C PRO A 34 -3.44 -53.97 -9.63
N VAL A 35 -4.66 -53.99 -10.19
CA VAL A 35 -5.02 -53.18 -11.35
C VAL A 35 -4.95 -51.72 -10.93
N VAL A 36 -3.90 -51.02 -11.38
CA VAL A 36 -3.77 -49.58 -11.24
C VAL A 36 -4.65 -48.93 -12.30
N VAL A 37 -5.85 -48.49 -11.91
CA VAL A 37 -6.68 -47.63 -12.74
C VAL A 37 -6.16 -46.20 -12.58
N GLY A 38 -5.60 -45.63 -13.65
CA GLY A 38 -5.20 -44.22 -13.65
C GLY A 38 -6.42 -43.32 -13.83
N ASP A 39 -6.50 -42.22 -13.07
CA ASP A 39 -7.64 -41.27 -13.04
C ASP A 39 -7.87 -40.45 -14.35
N ASP A 40 -7.46 -40.92 -15.52
CA ASP A 40 -7.59 -40.25 -16.83
C ASP A 40 -7.10 -38.77 -16.88
N THR A 41 -6.36 -38.31 -15.87
CA THR A 41 -5.84 -36.94 -15.81
C THR A 41 -4.39 -36.88 -16.27
N THR A 42 -4.20 -36.50 -17.54
CA THR A 42 -2.87 -36.18 -18.07
C THR A 42 -2.26 -34.96 -17.36
N GLY A 43 -0.93 -34.89 -17.24
CA GLY A 43 -0.23 -33.73 -16.64
C GLY A 43 -0.62 -32.39 -17.28
N ARG A 44 -1.03 -32.40 -18.56
CA ARG A 44 -1.57 -31.23 -19.28
C ARG A 44 -2.91 -30.74 -18.74
N SER A 45 -3.81 -31.64 -18.31
CA SER A 45 -5.13 -31.24 -17.76
C SER A 45 -4.99 -30.65 -16.36
N ARG A 46 -4.05 -31.15 -15.56
CA ARG A 46 -3.66 -30.57 -14.26
C ARG A 46 -3.01 -29.19 -14.44
N ALA A 47 -2.04 -29.07 -15.35
CA ALA A 47 -1.35 -27.81 -15.64
C ALA A 47 -2.28 -26.72 -16.20
N GLY A 48 -3.24 -27.07 -17.07
CA GLY A 48 -4.21 -26.12 -17.61
C GLY A 48 -5.21 -25.60 -16.57
N ARG A 49 -5.60 -26.44 -15.60
CA ARG A 49 -6.53 -26.07 -14.52
C ARG A 49 -5.83 -25.24 -13.44
N THR A 50 -4.55 -25.48 -13.16
CA THR A 50 -3.73 -24.63 -12.27
C THR A 50 -3.38 -23.29 -12.91
N TRP A 51 -3.05 -23.25 -14.21
CA TRP A 51 -2.77 -22.00 -14.93
C TRP A 51 -3.98 -21.08 -14.95
N ARG A 52 -5.17 -21.57 -15.28
CA ARG A 52 -6.40 -20.76 -15.26
C ARG A 52 -6.72 -20.21 -13.87
N ARG A 53 -6.36 -20.95 -12.81
CA ARG A 53 -6.55 -20.52 -11.41
C ARG A 53 -5.51 -19.53 -10.91
N LEU A 54 -4.28 -19.58 -11.42
CA LEU A 54 -3.20 -18.64 -11.08
C LEU A 54 -3.19 -17.39 -11.96
N ARG A 55 -3.82 -17.44 -13.14
CA ARG A 55 -3.82 -16.32 -14.09
C ARG A 55 -4.44 -15.06 -13.50
N TRP A 56 -5.58 -15.17 -12.84
CA TRP A 56 -6.29 -14.01 -12.25
C TRP A 56 -5.49 -13.30 -11.14
N PRO A 57 -4.93 -14.02 -10.12
CA PRO A 57 -4.10 -13.37 -9.11
C PRO A 57 -2.79 -12.82 -9.70
N LEU A 58 -2.15 -13.51 -10.66
CA LEU A 58 -0.96 -13.00 -11.33
C LEU A 58 -1.24 -11.73 -12.15
N THR A 59 -2.39 -11.65 -12.83
CA THR A 59 -2.76 -10.43 -13.58
C THR A 59 -3.03 -9.25 -12.67
N VAL A 60 -3.67 -9.48 -11.50
CA VAL A 60 -3.89 -8.41 -10.52
C VAL A 60 -2.56 -7.95 -9.93
N LEU A 61 -1.69 -8.89 -9.54
CA LEU A 61 -0.36 -8.57 -9.02
C LEU A 61 0.46 -7.76 -10.04
N ALA A 62 0.44 -8.17 -11.32
CA ALA A 62 1.12 -7.47 -12.39
C ALA A 62 0.54 -6.08 -12.64
N ALA A 63 -0.79 -5.92 -12.63
CA ALA A 63 -1.44 -4.62 -12.79
C ALA A 63 -1.11 -3.67 -11.63
N VAL A 64 -1.10 -4.18 -10.39
CA VAL A 64 -0.71 -3.41 -9.21
C VAL A 64 0.76 -3.01 -9.28
N ALA A 65 1.66 -3.94 -9.64
CA ALA A 65 3.08 -3.65 -9.81
C ALA A 65 3.32 -2.59 -10.90
N LEU A 66 2.58 -2.66 -12.02
CA LEU A 66 2.64 -1.66 -13.09
C LEU A 66 2.09 -0.30 -12.64
N LEU A 67 1.01 -0.26 -11.86
CA LEU A 67 0.48 0.98 -11.30
C LEU A 67 1.47 1.61 -10.33
N VAL A 68 2.11 0.81 -9.47
CA VAL A 68 3.16 1.27 -8.56
C VAL A 68 4.35 1.80 -9.34
N LEU A 69 4.81 1.08 -10.35
CA LEU A 69 5.90 1.53 -11.22
C LEU A 69 5.53 2.83 -11.93
N PHE A 70 4.30 2.94 -12.43
CA PHE A 70 3.78 4.15 -13.06
C PHE A 70 3.78 5.33 -12.08
N LEU A 71 3.25 5.17 -10.87
CA LEU A 71 3.25 6.22 -9.85
C LEU A 71 4.65 6.58 -9.34
N ALA A 72 5.58 5.61 -9.31
CA ALA A 72 6.97 5.85 -8.91
C ALA A 72 7.77 6.64 -9.97
N VAL A 73 7.45 6.44 -11.25
CA VAL A 73 8.06 7.17 -12.38
C VAL A 73 7.41 8.53 -12.60
N VAL A 74 6.09 8.64 -12.39
CA VAL A 74 5.34 9.90 -12.50
C VAL A 74 5.32 10.59 -11.13
N ARG A 75 6.47 11.10 -10.68
CA ARG A 75 6.46 12.14 -9.65
C ARG A 75 5.99 13.44 -10.31
N PRO A 76 5.06 14.20 -9.70
CA PRO A 76 4.83 15.56 -10.15
C PRO A 76 6.17 16.29 -10.06
N ALA A 77 6.63 16.85 -11.17
CA ALA A 77 7.85 17.66 -11.23
C ALA A 77 7.70 19.02 -10.51
N THR A 78 6.59 19.20 -9.80
CA THR A 78 6.16 20.46 -9.23
C THR A 78 5.72 20.29 -7.78
N SER A 79 6.17 21.19 -6.93
CA SER A 79 5.80 21.29 -5.52
C SER A 79 4.65 22.29 -5.32
N ALA A 80 4.06 22.30 -4.12
CA ALA A 80 3.17 23.35 -3.63
C ALA A 80 3.81 24.15 -2.46
N ALA A 81 5.09 23.89 -2.16
CA ALA A 81 5.81 24.58 -1.09
C ALA A 81 6.03 26.06 -1.46
N PRO A 82 5.68 27.03 -0.59
CA PRO A 82 5.95 28.44 -0.83
C PRO A 82 7.43 28.69 -1.12
N TYR A 83 7.71 29.66 -2.00
CA TYR A 83 9.06 30.08 -2.42
C TYR A 83 9.91 29.02 -3.10
N ALA A 84 9.35 27.84 -3.40
CA ALA A 84 10.10 26.77 -4.02
C ALA A 84 10.32 26.99 -5.52
N PRO A 85 11.52 26.68 -6.04
CA PRO A 85 11.86 26.83 -7.45
C PRO A 85 11.11 25.84 -8.36
N ASP A 86 10.50 24.80 -7.80
CA ASP A 86 9.65 23.84 -8.51
C ASP A 86 8.15 24.06 -8.25
N ASN A 87 7.76 25.16 -7.58
CA ASN A 87 6.34 25.47 -7.34
C ASN A 87 5.82 26.50 -8.37
N PRO A 88 4.90 26.11 -9.28
CA PRO A 88 4.30 27.01 -10.27
C PRO A 88 3.14 27.86 -9.74
N GLU A 89 2.66 27.62 -8.51
CA GLU A 89 1.56 28.38 -7.92
C GLU A 89 1.96 29.82 -7.56
N SER A 90 1.00 30.68 -7.22
CA SER A 90 1.22 32.11 -6.96
C SER A 90 2.30 32.38 -5.89
N GLY A 91 2.33 31.57 -4.84
CA GLY A 91 3.31 31.68 -3.75
C GLY A 91 4.64 30.98 -4.00
N GLY A 92 4.81 30.28 -5.13
CA GLY A 92 6.06 29.65 -5.53
C GLY A 92 7.05 30.63 -6.16
N ALA A 93 8.21 30.12 -6.60
CA ALA A 93 9.27 30.92 -7.22
C ALA A 93 9.81 30.32 -8.54
N MET A 94 9.05 29.38 -9.14
CA MET A 94 9.43 28.69 -10.38
C MET A 94 9.73 29.63 -11.54
N ALA A 95 9.03 30.76 -11.66
CA ALA A 95 9.29 31.72 -12.74
C ALA A 95 10.71 32.28 -12.70
N VAL A 96 11.21 32.64 -11.50
CA VAL A 96 12.58 33.12 -11.32
C VAL A 96 13.58 32.01 -11.56
N ALA A 97 13.31 30.81 -11.03
CA ALA A 97 14.21 29.65 -11.16
C ALA A 97 14.41 29.22 -12.61
N GLU A 98 13.35 29.17 -13.42
CA GLU A 98 13.41 28.84 -14.85
C GLU A 98 14.23 29.88 -15.63
N VAL A 99 14.00 31.18 -15.38
CA VAL A 99 14.77 32.24 -16.06
C VAL A 99 16.25 32.19 -15.67
N LEU A 100 16.57 31.96 -14.40
CA LEU A 100 17.96 31.76 -13.96
C LEU A 100 18.60 30.55 -14.67
N GLY A 101 17.88 29.44 -14.78
CA GLY A 101 18.28 28.26 -15.53
C GLY A 101 18.57 28.56 -17.01
N ASP A 102 17.68 29.30 -17.67
CA ASP A 102 17.84 29.75 -19.06
C ASP A 102 19.05 30.70 -19.24
N GLN A 103 19.41 31.46 -18.20
CA GLN A 103 20.62 32.29 -18.17
C GLN A 103 21.90 31.52 -17.77
N GLY A 104 21.81 30.20 -17.57
CA GLY A 104 22.96 29.33 -17.30
C GLY A 104 23.27 29.11 -15.82
N VAL A 105 22.43 29.59 -14.90
CA VAL A 105 22.60 29.34 -13.46
C VAL A 105 22.05 27.95 -13.12
N ARG A 106 22.90 27.10 -12.52
CA ARG A 106 22.48 25.79 -12.02
C ARG A 106 21.83 25.94 -10.66
N VAL A 107 20.51 25.72 -10.60
CA VAL A 107 19.73 25.79 -9.36
C VAL A 107 19.66 24.42 -8.69
N THR A 108 20.17 24.34 -7.46
CA THR A 108 20.07 23.15 -6.60
C THR A 108 19.08 23.44 -5.47
N HIS A 109 17.88 22.87 -5.55
CA HIS A 109 16.86 22.98 -4.51
C HIS A 109 17.18 22.03 -3.35
N VAL A 110 17.22 22.57 -2.14
CA VAL A 110 17.45 21.82 -0.88
C VAL A 110 16.43 22.25 0.16
N THR A 111 16.10 21.35 1.09
CA THR A 111 15.08 21.61 2.12
C THR A 111 15.62 21.60 3.54
N SER A 112 16.89 21.26 3.73
CA SER A 112 17.54 21.17 5.03
C SER A 112 18.87 21.93 5.08
N VAL A 113 19.25 22.37 6.29
CA VAL A 113 20.53 23.08 6.51
C VAL A 113 21.73 22.17 6.24
N ALA A 114 21.62 20.87 6.56
CA ALA A 114 22.67 19.91 6.25
C ALA A 114 22.90 19.77 4.73
N GLU A 115 21.84 19.71 3.93
CA GLU A 115 21.96 19.66 2.46
C GLU A 115 22.51 20.97 1.90
N ALA A 116 22.02 22.13 2.40
CA ALA A 116 22.50 23.44 1.97
C ALA A 116 24.01 23.60 2.23
N THR A 117 24.48 23.22 3.41
CA THR A 117 25.90 23.32 3.78
C THR A 117 26.78 22.28 3.07
N ALA A 118 26.21 21.15 2.64
CA ALA A 118 26.92 20.18 1.81
C ALA A 118 27.00 20.60 0.33
N ALA A 119 26.02 21.37 -0.15
CA ALA A 119 25.92 21.77 -1.55
C ALA A 119 26.58 23.14 -1.85
N ALA A 120 26.63 24.05 -0.87
CA ALA A 120 27.15 25.40 -1.04
C ALA A 120 28.59 25.56 -0.54
N GLY A 121 29.43 26.21 -1.34
CA GLY A 121 30.80 26.59 -0.95
C GLY A 121 31.23 27.98 -1.47
N PRO A 122 32.51 28.33 -1.31
CA PRO A 122 33.04 29.59 -1.82
C PRO A 122 32.89 29.70 -3.35
N GLY A 123 32.35 30.83 -3.82
CA GLY A 123 32.04 31.05 -5.24
C GLY A 123 30.65 30.55 -5.68
N ASP A 124 29.85 30.00 -4.77
CA ASP A 124 28.42 29.73 -4.98
C ASP A 124 27.56 30.83 -4.33
N THR A 125 26.31 30.93 -4.77
CA THR A 125 25.27 31.70 -4.06
C THR A 125 24.38 30.75 -3.26
N LEU A 126 24.12 31.07 -1.99
CA LEU A 126 23.15 30.37 -1.14
C LEU A 126 21.98 31.32 -0.81
N LEU A 127 20.82 31.04 -1.42
CA LEU A 127 19.56 31.69 -1.10
C LEU A 127 18.87 30.99 0.06
N ILE A 128 18.46 31.76 1.06
CA ILE A 128 17.67 31.31 2.20
C ILE A 128 16.31 32.01 2.14
N THR A 129 15.25 31.25 1.89
CA THR A 129 13.87 31.77 1.83
C THR A 129 13.24 31.87 3.22
N PRO A 130 12.09 32.55 3.37
CA PRO A 130 11.43 32.69 4.67
C PRO A 130 11.12 31.32 5.28
N ASN A 131 11.48 31.16 6.55
CA ASN A 131 11.15 29.97 7.33
C ASN A 131 9.89 30.27 8.16
N PRO A 132 8.82 29.46 8.07
CA PRO A 132 7.66 29.61 8.97
C PRO A 132 8.01 29.32 10.44
N SER A 133 9.15 28.68 10.70
CA SER A 133 9.76 28.45 12.01
C SER A 133 11.05 29.27 12.16
N PHE A 134 11.64 29.29 13.35
CA PHE A 134 12.93 29.95 13.58
C PHE A 134 14.07 28.97 13.30
N PHE A 135 15.21 29.49 12.82
CA PHE A 135 16.44 28.70 12.76
C PHE A 135 17.13 28.64 14.12
N ALA A 136 17.70 27.49 14.46
CA ALA A 136 18.51 27.34 15.65
C ALA A 136 19.90 27.99 15.47
N GLU A 137 20.54 28.38 16.57
CA GLU A 137 21.85 29.05 16.57
C GLU A 137 22.95 28.22 15.87
N ASP A 138 22.91 26.90 16.04
CA ASP A 138 23.82 25.96 15.40
C ASP A 138 23.56 25.80 13.90
N GLN A 139 22.31 25.91 13.45
CA GLN A 139 21.96 26.00 12.02
C GLN A 139 22.52 27.28 11.40
N ILE A 140 22.31 28.42 12.04
CA ILE A 140 22.83 29.72 11.59
C ILE A 140 24.37 29.67 11.52
N SER A 141 25.02 29.13 12.55
CA SER A 141 26.47 28.93 12.59
C SER A 141 26.97 27.98 11.50
N ALA A 142 26.19 26.96 11.12
CA ALA A 142 26.55 26.06 10.02
C ALA A 142 26.48 26.78 8.67
N LEU A 143 25.41 27.53 8.40
CA LEU A 143 25.25 28.33 7.18
C LEU A 143 26.36 29.39 7.04
N ASN A 144 26.72 30.04 8.15
CA ASN A 144 27.80 31.02 8.22
C ASN A 144 29.18 30.44 7.82
N ARG A 145 29.41 29.13 7.97
CA ARG A 145 30.68 28.45 7.67
C ARG A 145 30.82 27.98 6.21
N THR A 146 29.76 28.07 5.40
CA THR A 146 29.79 27.63 3.99
C THR A 146 30.78 28.44 3.14
N GLY A 147 30.95 29.73 3.46
CA GLY A 147 31.75 30.66 2.65
C GLY A 147 31.10 31.06 1.32
N ALA A 148 29.86 30.63 1.06
CA ALA A 148 29.07 31.05 -0.09
C ALA A 148 28.58 32.49 0.06
N ASP A 149 28.30 33.19 -1.04
CA ASP A 149 27.58 34.45 -1.01
C ASP A 149 26.14 34.22 -0.54
N LEU A 150 25.69 34.93 0.49
CA LEU A 150 24.40 34.68 1.11
C LEU A 150 23.35 35.66 0.61
N VAL A 151 22.18 35.16 0.21
CA VAL A 151 21.01 35.98 -0.11
C VAL A 151 19.87 35.60 0.84
N LEU A 152 19.46 36.53 1.70
CA LEU A 152 18.44 36.33 2.71
C LEU A 152 17.15 37.03 2.30
N VAL A 153 16.07 36.26 2.13
CA VAL A 153 14.76 36.82 1.81
C VAL A 153 13.87 36.70 3.03
N GLN A 154 13.50 37.86 3.58
CA GLN A 154 12.75 38.04 4.82
C GLN A 154 13.26 37.12 5.94
N PRO A 155 14.55 37.26 6.35
CA PRO A 155 15.07 36.48 7.46
C PRO A 155 14.40 36.86 8.78
N ASP A 156 14.39 35.92 9.72
CA ASP A 156 14.09 36.23 11.11
C ASP A 156 15.23 37.02 11.79
N TYR A 157 14.95 37.62 12.95
CA TYR A 157 15.89 38.45 13.70
C TYR A 157 17.20 37.72 14.05
N SER A 158 17.12 36.44 14.45
CA SER A 158 18.31 35.65 14.82
C SER A 158 19.19 35.36 13.61
N MET A 159 18.59 34.94 12.49
CA MET A 159 19.31 34.71 11.24
C MET A 159 19.97 35.99 10.73
N LEU A 160 19.23 37.10 10.74
CA LEU A 160 19.72 38.40 10.30
C LEU A 160 20.93 38.84 11.13
N ALA A 161 20.81 38.84 12.45
CA ALA A 161 21.90 39.23 13.34
C ALA A 161 23.13 38.30 13.21
N GLY A 162 22.91 36.98 13.15
CA GLY A 162 23.98 35.99 13.06
C GLY A 162 24.76 36.04 11.75
N LEU A 163 24.06 36.18 10.61
CA LEU A 163 24.70 36.17 9.29
C LEU A 163 25.28 37.52 8.87
N THR A 164 24.76 38.63 9.41
CA THR A 164 25.30 39.98 9.19
C THR A 164 26.28 40.43 10.27
N ARG A 165 26.60 39.56 11.24
CA ARG A 165 27.49 39.86 12.39
C ARG A 165 27.00 41.06 13.22
N GLY A 166 25.68 41.22 13.32
CA GLY A 166 25.02 42.30 14.08
C GLY A 166 25.12 43.69 13.44
N VAL A 167 25.52 43.79 12.17
CA VAL A 167 25.63 45.07 11.45
C VAL A 167 24.28 45.53 10.93
N VAL A 168 23.38 44.60 10.59
CA VAL A 168 22.01 44.91 10.18
C VAL A 168 21.04 44.22 11.13
N ASP A 169 20.02 44.96 11.53
CA ASP A 169 18.90 44.45 12.31
C ASP A 169 17.59 44.84 11.63
N SER A 170 16.49 44.29 12.12
CA SER A 170 15.16 44.53 11.56
C SER A 170 14.20 45.16 12.56
N THR A 171 13.18 45.81 12.03
CA THR A 171 12.08 46.42 12.78
C THR A 171 10.77 46.09 12.09
N TYR A 172 9.66 46.55 12.65
CA TYR A 172 8.38 46.42 11.98
C TYR A 172 8.31 47.41 10.80
N GLY A 173 8.08 46.88 9.60
CA GLY A 173 7.92 47.65 8.36
C GLY A 173 6.49 47.59 7.83
N GLU A 174 6.03 48.71 7.27
CA GLU A 174 4.75 48.83 6.57
C GLU A 174 4.95 48.81 5.04
N PRO A 175 3.97 48.32 4.26
CA PRO A 175 4.02 48.44 2.80
C PRO A 175 4.14 49.90 2.39
N ALA A 176 5.11 50.20 1.53
CA ALA A 176 5.36 51.54 1.03
C ALA A 176 4.77 51.75 -0.37
N GLU A 177 4.57 53.03 -0.73
CA GLU A 177 4.46 53.44 -2.13
C GLU A 177 5.79 53.15 -2.86
N PRO A 178 5.83 53.11 -4.21
CA PRO A 178 7.07 52.85 -4.92
C PRO A 178 8.12 53.93 -4.60
N VAL A 179 9.30 53.52 -4.14
CA VAL A 179 10.43 54.41 -3.81
C VAL A 179 11.62 54.06 -4.70
N GLU A 180 12.41 55.04 -5.12
CA GLU A 180 13.71 54.82 -5.78
C GLU A 180 14.75 54.23 -4.80
N PRO A 181 15.73 53.45 -5.26
CA PRO A 181 16.66 52.74 -4.38
C PRO A 181 17.56 53.66 -3.54
N GLN A 182 17.85 54.88 -4.02
CA GLN A 182 18.68 55.89 -3.32
C GLN A 182 20.06 55.38 -2.87
N CYS A 183 20.64 54.44 -3.62
CA CYS A 183 21.95 53.86 -3.40
C CYS A 183 22.63 53.51 -4.73
N ASP A 184 23.93 53.20 -4.71
CA ASP A 184 24.72 52.90 -5.92
C ASP A 184 24.84 51.40 -6.25
N ASP A 185 24.20 50.52 -5.46
CA ASP A 185 24.19 49.08 -5.68
C ASP A 185 23.68 48.76 -7.11
N PRO A 186 24.42 48.00 -7.92
CA PRO A 186 24.03 47.70 -9.30
C PRO A 186 22.69 46.96 -9.42
N ALA A 187 22.41 46.02 -8.53
CA ALA A 187 21.15 45.28 -8.52
C ALA A 187 19.99 46.23 -8.20
N ALA A 188 20.18 47.13 -7.23
CA ALA A 188 19.18 48.12 -6.87
C ALA A 188 18.92 49.14 -7.99
N ARG A 189 19.98 49.63 -8.65
CA ARG A 189 19.85 50.54 -9.81
C ARG A 189 19.19 49.88 -11.01
N ALA A 190 19.41 48.59 -11.23
CA ALA A 190 18.75 47.84 -12.30
C ALA A 190 17.25 47.64 -12.02
N ALA A 191 16.88 47.47 -10.76
CA ALA A 191 15.49 47.30 -10.34
C ALA A 191 14.70 48.62 -10.32
N GLY A 192 15.33 49.73 -9.92
CA GLY A 192 14.71 51.06 -9.91
C GLY A 192 13.65 51.21 -8.82
N ALA A 193 12.59 51.97 -9.11
CA ALA A 193 11.51 52.22 -8.16
C ALA A 193 10.71 50.95 -7.85
N MET A 194 10.50 50.64 -6.56
CA MET A 194 9.81 49.41 -6.13
C MET A 194 8.92 49.64 -4.92
N ARG A 195 7.79 48.93 -4.85
CA ARG A 195 6.97 48.74 -3.65
C ARG A 195 7.50 47.62 -2.78
N LEU A 196 8.53 47.92 -1.99
CA LEU A 196 9.01 47.00 -0.95
C LEU A 196 8.56 47.48 0.44
N ARG A 197 8.66 46.58 1.42
CA ARG A 197 8.46 46.90 2.84
C ARG A 197 9.81 47.20 3.51
N PRO A 198 10.12 48.47 3.82
CA PRO A 198 11.34 48.80 4.53
C PRO A 198 11.25 48.33 5.98
N ASN A 199 12.16 47.46 6.38
CA ASN A 199 12.17 46.85 7.71
C ASN A 199 13.59 46.58 8.23
N LEU A 200 14.63 46.99 7.51
CA LEU A 200 16.04 46.81 7.88
C LEU A 200 16.66 48.14 8.30
N TYR A 201 17.58 48.14 9.25
CA TYR A 201 18.34 49.34 9.62
C TYR A 201 19.78 48.98 9.99
N ASP A 202 20.67 49.95 9.88
CA ASP A 202 22.06 49.82 10.32
C ASP A 202 22.11 49.83 11.86
N SER A 203 22.52 48.69 12.44
CA SER A 203 22.71 48.52 13.88
C SER A 203 24.18 48.60 14.29
N SER A 204 25.09 48.91 13.36
CA SER A 204 26.51 49.03 13.67
C SER A 204 26.79 50.19 14.62
N ASP A 205 27.72 49.99 15.54
CA ASP A 205 28.20 51.02 16.47
C ASP A 205 29.25 51.97 15.83
N GLY A 206 29.48 51.83 14.52
CA GLY A 206 30.48 52.59 13.77
C GLY A 206 31.94 52.17 14.02
N SER A 207 32.19 51.14 14.84
CA SER A 207 33.53 50.63 15.15
C SER A 207 33.96 49.44 14.26
N GLY A 208 33.02 48.85 13.53
CA GLY A 208 33.23 47.69 12.66
C GLY A 208 33.86 48.01 11.29
N GLU A 209 34.44 46.98 10.66
CA GLU A 209 35.18 47.07 9.39
C GLU A 209 34.28 47.17 8.13
N ALA A 210 33.00 46.76 8.20
CA ALA A 210 32.09 46.73 7.06
C ALA A 210 30.84 47.59 7.33
N ARG A 211 30.51 48.47 6.37
CA ARG A 211 29.27 49.27 6.38
C ARG A 211 28.30 48.70 5.36
N PRO A 212 27.01 48.53 5.71
CA PRO A 212 26.02 48.04 4.76
C PRO A 212 25.70 49.11 3.71
N VAL A 213 25.54 48.70 2.46
CA VAL A 213 24.84 49.49 1.44
C VAL A 213 23.34 49.27 1.65
N LEU A 214 22.62 50.34 1.96
CA LEU A 214 21.20 50.30 2.26
C LEU A 214 20.41 51.01 1.15
N CYS A 215 19.32 50.39 0.70
CA CYS A 215 18.52 50.87 -0.43
C CYS A 215 17.02 50.84 -0.12
N TRP A 216 16.24 51.64 -0.86
CA TRP A 216 14.80 51.85 -0.68
C TRP A 216 14.43 52.31 0.75
N PRO A 217 14.81 53.55 1.13
CA PRO A 217 14.52 54.09 2.46
C PRO A 217 13.04 54.44 2.64
N ASP A 218 12.55 54.32 3.87
CA ASP A 218 11.23 54.83 4.29
C ASP A 218 11.22 56.31 4.70
N GLY A 219 12.41 56.93 4.78
CA GLY A 219 12.62 58.30 5.24
C GLY A 219 12.75 58.46 6.77
N ASN A 220 12.51 57.41 7.56
CA ASN A 220 12.66 57.39 9.02
C ASN A 220 13.84 56.53 9.50
N GLY A 221 14.62 55.97 8.58
CA GLY A 221 15.84 55.22 8.87
C GLY A 221 15.71 53.70 8.68
N ALA A 222 14.57 53.23 8.15
CA ALA A 222 14.41 51.84 7.71
C ALA A 222 14.57 51.72 6.18
N TYR A 223 15.02 50.56 5.73
CA TYR A 223 15.37 50.24 4.35
C TYR A 223 14.82 48.86 3.99
N ALA A 224 14.52 48.60 2.71
CA ALA A 224 14.02 47.30 2.29
C ALA A 224 15.12 46.32 1.85
N TYR A 225 16.32 46.83 1.63
CA TYR A 225 17.47 46.07 1.14
C TYR A 225 18.74 46.48 1.88
N ALA A 226 19.58 45.49 2.18
CA ALA A 226 20.92 45.69 2.69
C ALA A 226 21.91 44.77 1.98
N ARG A 227 23.07 45.28 1.60
CA ARG A 227 24.20 44.49 1.11
C ARG A 227 25.43 44.77 1.97
N LEU A 228 26.08 43.72 2.44
CA LEU A 228 27.33 43.79 3.18
C LEU A 228 28.38 42.97 2.44
N ASP A 229 29.50 43.59 2.12
CA ASP A 229 30.67 42.88 1.64
C ASP A 229 31.59 42.61 2.85
N LEU A 230 31.60 41.36 3.31
CA LEU A 230 32.48 40.88 4.37
C LEU A 230 33.82 40.45 3.76
N ALA A 231 34.85 40.25 4.59
CA ALA A 231 36.18 39.89 4.12
C ALA A 231 36.23 38.56 3.32
N ASP A 232 35.29 37.65 3.58
CA ASP A 232 35.24 36.30 3.04
C ASP A 232 34.11 36.06 2.01
N ARG A 233 33.07 36.89 2.01
CA ARG A 233 31.85 36.71 1.18
C ARG A 233 30.97 37.97 1.20
N SER A 234 29.97 38.02 0.35
CA SER A 234 28.89 39.01 0.43
C SER A 234 27.64 38.45 1.13
N VAL A 235 26.89 39.33 1.79
CA VAL A 235 25.58 39.03 2.39
C VAL A 235 24.58 40.07 1.90
N THR A 236 23.59 39.62 1.14
CA THR A 236 22.50 40.43 0.62
C THR A 236 21.22 40.08 1.36
N VAL A 237 20.47 41.08 1.80
CA VAL A 237 19.24 40.92 2.58
C VAL A 237 18.14 41.72 1.92
N VAL A 238 16.99 41.08 1.71
CA VAL A 238 15.76 41.73 1.25
C VAL A 238 14.67 41.43 2.26
N GLY A 239 14.02 42.48 2.79
CA GLY A 239 13.02 42.36 3.84
C GLY A 239 11.67 41.77 3.41
N ASP A 240 11.41 41.74 2.11
CA ASP A 240 10.11 41.41 1.53
C ASP A 240 10.22 40.26 0.52
N PRO A 241 9.46 39.17 0.67
CA PRO A 241 9.58 37.99 -0.19
C PRO A 241 8.86 38.14 -1.55
N THR A 242 8.12 39.23 -1.78
CA THR A 242 7.47 39.50 -3.08
C THR A 242 8.45 39.49 -4.25
N VAL A 243 9.73 39.81 -4.00
CA VAL A 243 10.78 39.84 -5.04
C VAL A 243 10.97 38.52 -5.79
N ILE A 244 10.67 37.36 -5.16
CA ILE A 244 10.87 36.03 -5.77
C ILE A 244 9.56 35.31 -6.12
N ARG A 245 8.40 35.83 -5.71
CA ARG A 245 7.13 35.11 -5.85
C ARG A 245 6.56 35.21 -7.25
N ASN A 246 6.01 34.12 -7.76
CA ASN A 246 5.42 34.04 -9.10
C ASN A 246 4.31 35.09 -9.34
N ASP A 247 3.53 35.43 -8.31
CA ASP A 247 2.44 36.40 -8.45
C ASP A 247 2.87 37.88 -8.48
N SER A 248 4.07 38.20 -8.01
CA SER A 248 4.55 39.58 -7.87
C SER A 248 5.88 39.84 -8.58
N VAL A 249 6.56 38.81 -9.11
CA VAL A 249 7.85 38.94 -9.79
C VAL A 249 7.82 39.90 -10.98
N LEU A 250 6.67 40.06 -11.65
CA LEU A 250 6.50 40.97 -12.79
C LEU A 250 6.10 42.39 -12.39
N GLU A 251 5.90 42.65 -11.09
CA GLU A 251 5.57 43.98 -10.58
C GLU A 251 6.84 44.79 -10.33
N ASP A 252 6.81 46.07 -10.71
CA ASP A 252 7.92 47.02 -10.55
C ASP A 252 9.28 46.44 -11.03
N GLY A 253 10.29 46.44 -10.15
CA GLY A 253 11.64 45.93 -10.39
C GLY A 253 11.92 44.54 -9.82
N ASN A 254 10.90 43.78 -9.37
CA ASN A 254 11.08 42.54 -8.62
C ASN A 254 11.94 41.51 -9.38
N ALA A 255 11.59 41.22 -10.64
CA ALA A 255 12.37 40.32 -11.50
C ALA A 255 13.82 40.78 -11.65
N ALA A 256 14.05 42.07 -11.88
CA ALA A 256 15.40 42.59 -12.07
C ALA A 256 16.24 42.41 -10.80
N LEU A 257 15.68 42.76 -9.63
CA LEU A 257 16.36 42.57 -8.35
C LEU A 257 16.67 41.09 -8.11
N ALA A 258 15.68 40.20 -8.26
CA ALA A 258 15.86 38.76 -8.04
C ALA A 258 16.94 38.16 -8.97
N LEU A 259 16.89 38.46 -10.27
CA LEU A 259 17.86 37.95 -11.23
C LEU A 259 19.27 38.48 -10.97
N TRP A 260 19.41 39.76 -10.59
CA TRP A 260 20.72 40.34 -10.25
C TRP A 260 21.28 39.73 -8.97
N MET A 261 20.47 39.54 -7.91
CA MET A 261 20.97 38.99 -6.64
C MET A 261 21.33 37.50 -6.77
N LEU A 262 20.53 36.73 -7.51
CA LEU A 262 20.64 35.27 -7.58
C LEU A 262 21.52 34.77 -8.73
N GLY A 263 21.75 35.60 -9.76
CA GLY A 263 22.51 35.25 -10.95
C GLY A 263 23.98 35.67 -10.94
N GLN A 264 24.54 36.09 -9.79
CA GLN A 264 25.96 36.50 -9.71
C GLN A 264 26.94 35.34 -9.92
N ASN A 265 26.55 34.13 -9.53
CA ASN A 265 27.37 32.92 -9.60
C ASN A 265 26.67 31.86 -10.48
N GLU A 266 27.45 30.96 -11.09
CA GLU A 266 26.92 29.89 -11.97
C GLU A 266 26.16 28.81 -11.21
N HIS A 267 26.32 28.72 -9.89
CA HIS A 267 25.67 27.74 -9.04
C HIS A 267 24.93 28.44 -7.90
N LEU A 268 23.63 28.16 -7.82
CA LEU A 268 22.71 28.69 -6.83
C LEU A 268 22.13 27.54 -6.01
N VAL A 269 22.43 27.51 -4.72
CA VAL A 269 21.77 26.63 -3.76
C VAL A 269 20.55 27.37 -3.20
N TRP A 270 19.37 26.80 -3.39
CA TRP A 270 18.09 27.40 -3.02
C TRP A 270 17.50 26.63 -1.84
N LEU A 271 17.69 27.15 -0.62
CA LEU A 271 17.17 26.54 0.60
C LEU A 271 15.75 27.01 0.87
N VAL A 272 14.79 26.08 0.75
CA VAL A 272 13.41 26.23 1.21
C VAL A 272 13.23 25.44 2.49
N PRO A 273 13.25 26.08 3.67
CA PRO A 273 13.36 25.38 4.94
C PRO A 273 12.17 24.47 5.24
N ASP A 274 12.45 23.20 5.54
CA ASP A 274 11.46 22.33 6.19
C ASP A 274 11.29 22.77 7.66
N PRO A 275 10.07 23.14 8.11
CA PRO A 275 9.83 23.55 9.51
C PRO A 275 10.19 22.47 10.54
N MET A 276 10.30 21.20 10.13
CA MET A 276 10.69 20.09 10.99
C MET A 276 12.17 19.71 10.84
N ASP A 277 12.99 20.54 10.19
CA ASP A 277 14.41 20.29 10.03
C ASP A 277 15.15 20.36 11.38
N THR A 278 15.59 19.19 11.85
CA THR A 278 16.48 19.05 13.02
C THR A 278 17.93 18.82 12.63
N SER A 279 18.26 18.90 11.33
CA SER A 279 19.61 18.65 10.86
C SER A 279 20.52 19.84 11.15
N THR A 280 21.57 19.59 11.94
CA THR A 280 22.72 20.49 12.07
C THR A 280 24.00 19.72 11.83
N VAL A 281 25.04 20.41 11.36
CA VAL A 281 26.35 19.81 11.02
C VAL A 281 27.10 19.28 12.27
N ALA A 282 26.52 19.40 13.47
CA ALA A 282 27.17 19.05 14.73
C ALA A 282 26.85 17.64 15.28
N ASP A 283 25.93 16.89 14.67
CA ASP A 283 25.81 15.46 14.92
C ASP A 283 25.88 14.74 13.57
N GLU A 284 26.98 14.01 13.35
CA GLU A 284 26.86 12.85 12.47
C GLU A 284 25.65 12.06 12.95
N PRO A 285 24.64 11.78 12.11
CA PRO A 285 23.51 11.00 12.55
C PRO A 285 24.06 9.63 12.95
N THR A 286 24.15 9.39 14.26
CA THR A 286 24.30 8.02 14.75
C THR A 286 23.11 7.24 14.19
N PRO A 287 23.30 6.09 13.53
CA PRO A 287 22.23 5.33 12.88
C PRO A 287 21.12 4.78 13.81
N SER A 288 21.02 5.29 15.05
CA SER A 288 20.14 4.80 16.09
C SER A 288 18.87 5.63 16.30
N ASP A 289 18.81 6.91 15.90
CA ASP A 289 17.66 7.78 16.23
C ASP A 289 16.76 8.19 15.06
N ARG A 290 17.14 7.87 13.82
CA ARG A 290 16.15 7.75 12.73
C ARG A 290 15.67 6.32 12.72
N GLY A 291 14.37 6.12 12.96
CA GLY A 291 13.74 4.82 12.85
C GLY A 291 14.26 4.10 11.61
N GLN A 292 14.90 2.94 11.83
CA GLN A 292 15.68 2.14 10.87
C GLN A 292 14.94 1.72 9.58
N LEU A 293 13.72 2.20 9.37
CA LEU A 293 12.93 1.98 8.17
C LEU A 293 13.07 3.13 7.15
N ASP A 294 13.33 4.36 7.57
CA ASP A 294 13.40 5.52 6.66
C ASP A 294 14.80 5.74 6.08
N ALA A 295 15.87 5.48 6.84
CA ALA A 295 17.24 5.72 6.39
C ALA A 295 17.74 4.75 5.29
N LEU A 296 17.05 3.60 5.09
CA LEU A 296 17.35 2.64 4.04
C LEU A 296 16.37 2.70 2.86
N MET A 297 15.32 3.54 2.94
CA MET A 297 14.31 3.63 1.89
C MET A 297 14.52 4.89 1.05
N PRO A 298 14.55 4.78 -0.30
CA PRO A 298 14.55 5.94 -1.17
C PRO A 298 13.34 6.84 -0.85
N PRO A 299 13.49 8.19 -0.87
CA PRO A 299 12.38 9.10 -0.63
C PRO A 299 11.22 8.76 -1.56
N GLY A 300 10.00 8.58 -1.06
CA GLY A 300 8.83 8.14 -1.85
C GLY A 300 8.48 6.65 -1.80
N SER A 301 9.12 5.87 -0.92
CA SER A 301 8.84 4.44 -0.68
C SER A 301 7.53 4.16 0.08
N ALA A 302 7.02 5.12 0.85
CA ALA A 302 5.81 4.98 1.67
C ALA A 302 4.57 4.53 0.86
N PRO A 303 4.21 5.13 -0.30
CA PRO A 303 3.11 4.65 -1.12
C PRO A 303 3.36 3.24 -1.68
N VAL A 304 4.61 2.88 -1.98
CA VAL A 304 4.98 1.54 -2.45
C VAL A 304 4.74 0.50 -1.35
N ALA A 305 5.15 0.80 -0.12
CA ALA A 305 4.96 -0.07 1.04
C ALA A 305 3.46 -0.29 1.34
N LEU A 306 2.64 0.75 1.27
CA LEU A 306 1.18 0.66 1.45
C LEU A 306 0.56 -0.31 0.42
N VAL A 307 0.98 -0.23 -0.84
CA VAL A 307 0.46 -1.11 -1.89
C VAL A 307 0.91 -2.55 -1.70
N VAL A 308 2.15 -2.78 -1.26
CA VAL A 308 2.65 -4.13 -0.92
C VAL A 308 1.84 -4.74 0.23
N VAL A 309 1.55 -3.96 1.26
CA VAL A 309 0.69 -4.39 2.38
C VAL A 309 -0.71 -4.72 1.89
N LEU A 310 -1.32 -3.84 1.09
CA LEU A 310 -2.66 -4.06 0.53
C LEU A 310 -2.71 -5.33 -0.35
N ALA A 311 -1.69 -5.54 -1.19
CA ALA A 311 -1.56 -6.74 -2.00
C ALA A 311 -1.41 -8.01 -1.14
N GLY A 312 -0.62 -7.94 -0.06
CA GLY A 312 -0.49 -9.01 0.93
C GLY A 312 -1.81 -9.36 1.61
N VAL A 313 -2.60 -8.34 2.00
CA VAL A 313 -3.94 -8.52 2.58
C VAL A 313 -4.88 -9.18 1.58
N LEU A 314 -4.90 -8.73 0.32
CA LEU A 314 -5.73 -9.34 -0.73
C LEU A 314 -5.33 -10.81 -0.99
N LEU A 315 -4.03 -11.12 -0.99
CA LEU A 315 -3.53 -12.50 -1.10
C LEU A 315 -3.93 -13.35 0.11
N ALA A 316 -3.85 -12.80 1.32
CA ALA A 316 -4.29 -13.47 2.53
C ALA A 316 -5.80 -13.77 2.48
N LEU A 317 -6.62 -12.80 2.11
CA LEU A 317 -8.07 -12.96 1.94
C LEU A 317 -8.42 -13.99 0.85
N TRP A 318 -7.67 -14.02 -0.25
CA TRP A 318 -7.83 -15.05 -1.28
C TRP A 318 -7.49 -16.45 -0.75
N ARG A 319 -6.41 -16.57 0.04
CA ARG A 319 -5.98 -17.83 0.63
C ARG A 319 -6.99 -18.35 1.66
N VAL A 320 -7.54 -17.45 2.48
CA VAL A 320 -8.53 -17.76 3.54
C VAL A 320 -9.89 -18.16 2.95
N ARG A 321 -10.28 -17.61 1.79
CA ARG A 321 -11.55 -17.99 1.11
C ARG A 321 -11.54 -19.35 0.42
N ARG A 322 -10.44 -20.10 0.49
CA ARG A 322 -10.30 -21.39 -0.19
C ARG A 322 -10.57 -22.56 0.78
N MET A 323 -11.82 -22.99 0.90
CA MET A 323 -12.08 -24.38 1.28
C MET A 323 -11.62 -25.25 0.09
N GLY A 324 -10.60 -26.09 0.28
CA GLY A 324 -10.13 -27.03 -0.73
C GLY A 324 -11.25 -27.99 -1.16
N PRO A 325 -11.12 -28.67 -2.33
CA PRO A 325 -12.08 -29.71 -2.71
C PRO A 325 -12.17 -30.74 -1.57
N LEU A 326 -13.39 -31.11 -1.16
CA LEU A 326 -13.58 -32.23 -0.24
C LEU A 326 -12.92 -33.45 -0.90
N VAL A 327 -11.86 -33.94 -0.26
CA VAL A 327 -11.20 -35.17 -0.64
C VAL A 327 -12.24 -36.27 -0.50
N VAL A 328 -12.60 -36.91 -1.61
CA VAL A 328 -13.35 -38.16 -1.55
C VAL A 328 -12.32 -39.18 -1.09
N GLU A 329 -12.31 -39.46 0.21
CA GLU A 329 -11.53 -40.59 0.73
C GLU A 329 -12.15 -41.87 0.16
N ASP A 330 -11.35 -42.63 -0.59
CA ASP A 330 -11.72 -43.99 -0.95
C ASP A 330 -11.78 -44.81 0.34
N LEU A 331 -13.00 -45.17 0.76
CA LEU A 331 -13.15 -46.10 1.87
C LEU A 331 -12.53 -47.44 1.44
N PRO A 332 -11.53 -47.97 2.17
CA PRO A 332 -10.84 -49.21 1.82
C PRO A 332 -11.70 -50.48 2.00
N VAL A 333 -13.01 -50.32 2.22
CA VAL A 333 -13.96 -51.42 2.42
C VAL A 333 -15.14 -51.20 1.49
N LEU A 334 -15.36 -52.17 0.60
CA LEU A 334 -16.57 -52.28 -0.21
C LEU A 334 -17.77 -52.56 0.72
N VAL A 335 -18.38 -51.50 1.25
CA VAL A 335 -19.64 -51.60 1.99
C VAL A 335 -20.74 -51.88 0.96
N ARG A 336 -21.56 -52.91 1.20
CA ARG A 336 -22.72 -53.17 0.32
C ARG A 336 -23.61 -51.94 0.35
N SER A 337 -24.12 -51.51 -0.82
CA SER A 337 -24.97 -50.31 -0.95
C SER A 337 -26.15 -50.28 0.05
N ALA A 338 -26.68 -51.47 0.39
CA ALA A 338 -27.74 -51.64 1.37
C ALA A 338 -27.32 -51.33 2.81
N GLU A 339 -26.06 -51.54 3.20
CA GLU A 339 -25.53 -51.22 4.53
C GLU A 339 -25.27 -49.73 4.70
N ALA A 340 -24.69 -49.07 3.69
CA ALA A 340 -24.49 -47.61 3.70
C ALA A 340 -25.83 -46.86 3.77
N THR A 341 -26.83 -47.32 3.02
CA THR A 341 -28.19 -46.75 3.03
C THR A 341 -28.86 -46.93 4.40
N ARG A 342 -28.75 -48.11 5.01
CA ARG A 342 -29.27 -48.36 6.37
C ARG A 342 -28.54 -47.57 7.43
N GLY A 343 -27.22 -47.43 7.33
CA GLY A 343 -26.41 -46.61 8.23
C GLY A 343 -26.85 -45.15 8.20
N ARG A 344 -26.98 -44.57 6.99
CA ARG A 344 -27.47 -43.21 6.81
C ARG A 344 -28.90 -43.02 7.31
N ALA A 345 -29.78 -43.99 7.07
CA ALA A 345 -31.16 -43.96 7.58
C ALA A 345 -31.20 -44.00 9.12
N ARG A 346 -30.35 -44.82 9.77
CA ARG A 346 -30.22 -44.87 11.23
C ARG A 346 -29.73 -43.53 11.80
N LEU A 347 -28.75 -42.90 11.15
CA LEU A 347 -28.26 -41.57 11.55
C LEU A 347 -29.35 -40.50 11.44
N TYR A 348 -30.12 -40.48 10.34
CA TYR A 348 -31.24 -39.54 10.21
C TYR A 348 -32.35 -39.78 11.24
N ARG A 349 -32.63 -41.04 11.58
CA ARG A 349 -33.57 -41.38 12.65
C ARG A 349 -33.05 -40.96 14.03
N ALA A 350 -31.78 -41.23 14.35
CA ALA A 350 -31.16 -40.84 15.61
C ALA A 350 -31.15 -39.32 15.81
N ALA A 351 -30.87 -38.56 14.75
CA ALA A 351 -30.90 -37.10 14.75
C ALA A 351 -32.33 -36.50 14.64
N ARG A 352 -33.38 -37.34 14.57
CA ARG A 352 -34.77 -36.94 14.28
C ARG A 352 -34.90 -35.98 13.09
N ALA A 353 -34.05 -36.13 12.07
CA ALA A 353 -33.92 -35.21 10.94
C ALA A 353 -34.99 -35.45 9.86
N ARG A 354 -36.28 -35.45 10.25
CA ARG A 354 -37.43 -35.81 9.40
C ARG A 354 -37.60 -34.92 8.18
N GLY A 355 -37.44 -33.60 8.37
CA GLY A 355 -37.53 -32.64 7.27
C GLY A 355 -36.44 -32.85 6.21
N HIS A 356 -35.21 -33.17 6.65
CA HIS A 356 -34.10 -33.45 5.74
C HIS A 356 -34.30 -34.77 4.98
N ALA A 357 -34.77 -35.82 5.66
CA ALA A 357 -35.11 -37.09 5.02
C ALA A 357 -36.25 -36.93 4.00
N ALA A 358 -37.32 -36.19 4.35
CA ALA A 358 -38.44 -35.90 3.47
C ALA A 358 -38.02 -35.09 2.23
N ALA A 359 -37.18 -34.06 2.41
CA ALA A 359 -36.65 -33.27 1.31
C ALA A 359 -35.81 -34.12 0.34
N GLY A 360 -34.97 -35.02 0.87
CA GLY A 360 -34.19 -35.95 0.05
C GLY A 360 -35.05 -36.92 -0.75
N LEU A 361 -36.09 -37.49 -0.13
CA LEU A 361 -37.04 -38.37 -0.81
C LEU A 361 -37.82 -37.64 -1.92
N ARG A 362 -38.30 -36.42 -1.64
CA ARG A 362 -39.00 -35.58 -2.61
C ARG A 362 -38.11 -35.18 -3.77
N ALA A 363 -36.88 -34.75 -3.50
CA ALA A 363 -35.92 -34.38 -4.54
C ALA A 363 -35.60 -35.57 -5.45
N ALA A 364 -35.36 -36.75 -4.88
CA ALA A 364 -35.07 -37.96 -5.65
C ALA A 364 -36.27 -38.44 -6.46
N ALA A 365 -37.49 -38.36 -5.90
CA ALA A 365 -38.72 -38.69 -6.62
C ALA A 365 -38.98 -37.69 -7.77
N ALA A 366 -38.86 -36.39 -7.51
CA ALA A 366 -39.03 -35.35 -8.51
C ALA A 366 -38.02 -35.49 -9.66
N ASP A 367 -36.76 -35.81 -9.37
CA ASP A 367 -35.71 -36.03 -10.39
C ASP A 367 -36.05 -37.23 -11.29
N ARG A 368 -36.48 -38.36 -10.70
CA ARG A 368 -36.89 -39.54 -11.47
C ARG A 368 -38.15 -39.29 -12.31
N ILE A 369 -39.15 -38.63 -11.73
CA ILE A 369 -40.39 -38.26 -12.43
C ILE A 369 -40.11 -37.29 -13.58
N ALA A 370 -39.31 -36.24 -13.34
CA ALA A 370 -38.89 -35.28 -14.36
C ALA A 370 -38.12 -35.97 -15.50
N THR A 371 -37.23 -36.90 -15.16
CA THR A 371 -36.49 -37.70 -16.15
C THR A 371 -37.42 -38.59 -16.98
N ARG A 372 -38.42 -39.24 -16.37
CA ARG A 372 -39.41 -40.07 -17.08
C ARG A 372 -40.31 -39.24 -18.00
N LEU A 373 -40.66 -38.02 -17.61
CA LEU A 373 -41.49 -37.08 -18.38
C LEU A 373 -40.69 -36.23 -19.38
N GLY A 374 -39.36 -36.36 -19.43
CA GLY A 374 -38.50 -35.64 -20.38
C GLY A 374 -38.29 -34.15 -20.07
N LEU A 375 -38.46 -33.74 -18.81
CA LEU A 375 -38.28 -32.35 -18.39
C LEU A 375 -36.78 -31.99 -18.25
N ALA A 376 -36.45 -30.71 -18.45
CA ALA A 376 -35.09 -30.21 -18.24
C ALA A 376 -34.77 -30.14 -16.73
N ARG A 377 -33.51 -30.38 -16.35
CA ARG A 377 -33.05 -30.27 -14.95
C ARG A 377 -33.22 -28.88 -14.33
N SER A 378 -33.44 -27.85 -15.15
CA SER A 378 -33.68 -26.47 -14.74
C SER A 378 -35.17 -26.09 -14.71
N SER A 379 -36.09 -27.03 -14.92
CA SER A 379 -37.52 -26.79 -14.85
C SER A 379 -37.93 -26.36 -13.44
N ASP A 380 -38.78 -25.34 -13.35
CA ASP A 380 -39.30 -24.84 -12.09
C ASP A 380 -40.37 -25.80 -11.51
N ALA A 381 -40.68 -25.62 -10.22
CA ALA A 381 -41.59 -26.49 -9.49
C ALA A 381 -43.01 -26.56 -10.09
N ASN A 382 -43.53 -25.46 -10.65
CA ASN A 382 -44.88 -25.46 -11.23
C ASN A 382 -44.91 -26.27 -12.52
N THR A 383 -43.87 -26.15 -13.35
CA THR A 383 -43.73 -26.94 -14.58
C THR A 383 -43.68 -28.44 -14.28
N VAL A 384 -42.98 -28.86 -13.23
CA VAL A 384 -42.95 -30.28 -12.81
C VAL A 384 -44.31 -30.75 -12.31
N VAL A 385 -45.00 -29.95 -11.49
CA VAL A 385 -46.34 -30.28 -10.98
C VAL A 385 -47.35 -30.42 -12.11
N ASP A 386 -47.37 -29.48 -13.05
CA ASP A 386 -48.32 -29.50 -14.18
C ASP A 386 -48.12 -30.71 -15.07
N ALA A 387 -46.86 -31.08 -15.37
CA ALA A 387 -46.54 -32.27 -16.15
C ALA A 387 -47.00 -33.57 -15.44
N VAL A 388 -46.88 -33.64 -14.12
CA VAL A 388 -47.33 -34.80 -13.33
C VAL A 388 -48.85 -34.89 -13.27
N VAL A 389 -49.54 -33.74 -13.13
CA VAL A 389 -51.01 -33.68 -13.19
C VAL A 389 -51.52 -34.23 -14.52
N THR A 390 -50.92 -33.81 -15.64
CA THR A 390 -51.29 -34.32 -16.97
C THR A 390 -51.02 -35.82 -17.12
N ALA A 391 -49.97 -36.35 -16.49
CA ALA A 391 -49.60 -37.75 -16.60
C ALA A 391 -50.39 -38.70 -15.67
N THR A 392 -51.05 -38.19 -14.63
CA THR A 392 -51.67 -39.01 -13.55
C THR A 392 -53.14 -38.69 -13.29
N ASP A 393 -53.70 -37.65 -13.92
CA ASP A 393 -55.06 -37.12 -13.66
C ASP A 393 -55.33 -36.80 -12.17
N ARG A 394 -54.28 -36.57 -11.38
CA ARG A 394 -54.42 -36.19 -9.96
C ARG A 394 -54.68 -34.70 -9.78
N PRO A 395 -55.39 -34.28 -8.72
CA PRO A 395 -55.57 -32.86 -8.40
C PRO A 395 -54.22 -32.15 -8.18
N LYS A 396 -54.04 -30.99 -8.82
CA LYS A 396 -52.81 -30.17 -8.75
C LYS A 396 -52.31 -29.91 -7.33
N GLN A 397 -53.23 -29.58 -6.42
CA GLN A 397 -52.91 -29.32 -5.01
C GLN A 397 -52.33 -30.56 -4.31
N GLN A 398 -52.85 -31.76 -4.62
CA GLN A 398 -52.36 -33.00 -4.03
C GLN A 398 -50.92 -33.32 -4.49
N VAL A 399 -50.62 -33.07 -5.76
CA VAL A 399 -49.26 -33.26 -6.32
C VAL A 399 -48.28 -32.24 -5.74
N ALA A 400 -48.69 -30.97 -5.64
CA ALA A 400 -47.88 -29.91 -5.06
C ALA A 400 -47.55 -30.17 -3.58
N ASP A 401 -48.54 -30.57 -2.77
CA ASP A 401 -48.34 -30.90 -1.36
C ASP A 401 -47.43 -32.12 -1.18
N LEU A 402 -47.50 -33.09 -2.10
CA LEU A 402 -46.70 -34.30 -2.03
C LEU A 402 -45.22 -34.04 -2.36
N LEU A 403 -44.94 -33.28 -3.42
CA LEU A 403 -43.58 -32.96 -3.89
C LEU A 403 -42.93 -31.77 -3.16
N TYR A 404 -43.71 -30.79 -2.71
CA TYR A 404 -43.20 -29.52 -2.17
C TYR A 404 -43.85 -29.10 -0.84
N GLY A 405 -44.68 -29.95 -0.24
CA GLY A 405 -45.37 -29.63 1.01
C GLY A 405 -44.47 -29.57 2.26
N PRO A 406 -45.07 -29.25 3.42
CA PRO A 406 -44.35 -29.09 4.69
C PRO A 406 -43.63 -30.37 5.14
N PRO A 407 -42.68 -30.27 6.09
CA PRO A 407 -42.00 -31.43 6.64
C PRO A 407 -42.97 -32.31 7.47
N PRO A 408 -42.79 -33.65 7.49
CA PRO A 408 -43.63 -34.54 8.26
C PRO A 408 -43.42 -34.37 9.77
N ALA A 409 -44.51 -34.42 10.53
CA ALA A 409 -44.51 -34.21 11.99
C ALA A 409 -43.86 -35.37 12.76
N ASP A 410 -44.05 -36.61 12.29
CA ASP A 410 -43.57 -37.84 12.94
C ASP A 410 -43.05 -38.88 11.93
N ASP A 411 -42.51 -39.99 12.45
CA ASP A 411 -41.93 -41.07 11.65
C ASP A 411 -42.99 -41.82 10.84
N ALA A 412 -44.24 -41.87 11.34
CA ALA A 412 -45.37 -42.45 10.64
C ALA A 412 -45.74 -41.64 9.39
N ALA A 413 -45.83 -40.31 9.51
CA ALA A 413 -46.07 -39.39 8.40
C ALA A 413 -44.93 -39.41 7.37
N LEU A 414 -43.67 -39.60 7.80
CA LEU A 414 -42.54 -39.76 6.87
C LEU A 414 -42.63 -41.07 6.07
N THR A 415 -43.04 -42.17 6.72
CA THR A 415 -43.22 -43.46 6.04
C THR A 415 -44.39 -43.41 5.06
N GLU A 416 -45.47 -42.75 5.48
CA GLU A 416 -46.63 -42.46 4.63
C GLU A 416 -46.26 -41.63 3.40
N LEU A 417 -45.46 -40.58 3.59
CA LEU A 417 -44.93 -39.75 2.52
C LEU A 417 -44.10 -40.57 1.52
N ALA A 418 -43.19 -41.42 2.01
CA ALA A 418 -42.37 -42.27 1.15
C ALA A 418 -43.25 -43.21 0.29
N ARG A 419 -44.27 -43.82 0.89
CA ARG A 419 -45.22 -44.68 0.17
C ARG A 419 -46.04 -43.91 -0.87
N ARG A 420 -46.51 -42.71 -0.55
CA ARG A 420 -47.26 -41.87 -1.50
C ARG A 420 -46.40 -41.40 -2.67
N LEU A 421 -45.13 -41.08 -2.43
CA LEU A 421 -44.18 -40.72 -3.49
C LEU A 421 -43.88 -41.90 -4.42
N ASP A 422 -43.77 -43.11 -3.88
CA ASP A 422 -43.57 -44.34 -4.66
C ASP A 422 -44.81 -44.68 -5.52
N ILE A 423 -46.01 -44.51 -4.95
CA ILE A 423 -47.27 -44.63 -5.71
C ILE A 423 -47.32 -43.59 -6.84
N LEU A 424 -47.02 -42.32 -6.55
CA LEU A 424 -46.98 -41.28 -7.58
C LEU A 424 -45.97 -41.62 -8.68
N GLU A 425 -44.77 -42.11 -8.33
CA GLU A 425 -43.75 -42.50 -9.31
C GLU A 425 -44.20 -43.70 -10.19
N SER A 426 -44.97 -44.64 -9.64
CA SER A 426 -45.48 -45.80 -10.39
C SER A 426 -46.69 -45.46 -11.27
N GLU A 427 -47.50 -44.46 -10.89
CA GLU A 427 -48.64 -43.98 -11.70
C GLU A 427 -48.21 -43.12 -12.89
N VAL A 428 -47.03 -42.47 -12.81
CA VAL A 428 -46.46 -41.71 -13.94
C VAL A 428 -46.06 -42.69 -15.06
N HIS A 429 -47.00 -42.90 -15.98
CA HIS A 429 -46.77 -43.64 -17.22
C HIS A 429 -46.37 -42.68 -18.33
N ARG A 430 -45.48 -43.15 -19.21
CA ARG A 430 -45.11 -42.42 -20.42
C ARG A 430 -46.36 -42.29 -21.31
N PRO A 431 -46.72 -41.10 -21.82
CA PRO A 431 -47.65 -41.01 -22.93
C PRO A 431 -47.10 -41.73 -24.18
#